data_AF-D0C8B6-F1
#
_entry.id   AF-D0C8B6-F1
#
_cell.length_a   1.000
_cell.length_b   1.000
_cell.length_c   1.000
_cell.angle_alpha   90.00
_cell.angle_beta   90.00
_cell.angle_gamma   90.00
#
_symmetry.space_group_name_H-M   'P 1'
#
loop_
_entity.id
_entity.type
_entity.pdbx_description
1 polymer ?
#
loop_
_entity_poly.entity_id
_entity_poly.type
_entity_poly.pdbx_seq_one_letter_code
_entity_poly.pdbx_strand_id
1 'polypeptide(L)'
;MTDQNTDHAQLVAGDHNYSDSRWRESYLTRPYYQEAQLTTPDLDYDRDFSAAYELGHRARSESKEGTQFEDMEGSLQQKWEELKAESRLKWEHAKQAIKDAWDDM
;
A
#
# COMPACT_ATOMS: atom_id res chain seq x y z
N MET A 1 -38.71 -2.54 -0.74
CA MET A 1 -38.09 -3.05 0.50
C MET A 1 -36.68 -2.50 0.54
N THR A 2 -36.51 -1.48 1.40
CA THR A 2 -35.28 -0.94 2.00
C THR A 2 -33.99 -0.85 1.15
N ASP A 3 -33.84 0.32 0.55
CA ASP A 3 -32.75 1.29 0.79
C ASP A 3 -31.30 0.77 0.69
N GLN A 4 -30.74 0.93 -0.52
CA GLN A 4 -29.31 0.90 -0.75
C GLN A 4 -28.70 2.24 -0.31
N ASN A 5 -28.59 2.44 1.00
CA ASN A 5 -27.79 3.52 1.55
C ASN A 5 -26.32 3.06 1.65
N THR A 6 -25.56 3.32 0.60
CA THR A 6 -24.11 3.46 0.71
C THR A 6 -23.78 4.82 0.11
N ASP A 7 -24.21 5.85 0.84
CA ASP A 7 -23.70 7.21 0.76
C ASP A 7 -22.23 7.18 1.17
N HIS A 8 -21.36 6.84 0.22
CA HIS A 8 -19.92 7.08 0.35
C HIS A 8 -19.65 8.35 -0.44
N ALA A 9 -19.74 9.44 0.31
CA ALA A 9 -19.60 10.81 -0.10
C ALA A 9 -18.43 11.04 -1.07
N GLN A 10 -18.74 11.92 -2.00
CA GLN A 10 -17.88 12.46 -3.04
C GLN A 10 -16.68 13.26 -2.48
N LEU A 11 -15.52 13.07 -3.12
CA LEU A 11 -14.51 14.08 -3.47
C LEU A 11 -13.74 14.76 -2.33
N VAL A 12 -12.46 14.41 -2.14
CA VAL A 12 -11.29 15.28 -2.39
C VAL A 12 -10.00 14.51 -2.05
N ALA A 13 -9.26 14.04 -3.05
CA ALA A 13 -7.86 13.65 -2.82
C ALA A 13 -7.04 14.09 -4.03
N GLY A 14 -5.94 14.76 -3.72
CA GLY A 14 -5.17 15.61 -4.61
C GLY A 14 -4.64 14.89 -5.84
N ASP A 15 -4.41 15.71 -6.85
CA ASP A 15 -3.58 15.39 -8.00
C ASP A 15 -2.19 14.95 -7.53
N HIS A 16 -1.96 13.65 -7.40
CA HIS A 16 -0.64 13.08 -7.18
C HIS A 16 -0.41 12.00 -8.23
N ASN A 17 -0.01 12.49 -9.40
CA ASN A 17 0.63 11.71 -10.43
C ASN A 17 1.95 11.13 -9.90
N TYR A 18 1.98 9.83 -9.59
CA TYR A 18 2.83 8.92 -10.37
C TYR A 18 2.28 7.49 -10.27
N SER A 19 1.41 7.16 -11.23
CA SER A 19 0.91 5.80 -11.40
C SER A 19 1.98 5.02 -12.15
N ASP A 20 2.64 4.07 -11.49
CA ASP A 20 2.92 2.82 -12.17
C ASP A 20 1.54 2.18 -12.41
N SER A 21 0.97 2.43 -13.60
CA SER A 21 -0.45 2.17 -13.93
C SER A 21 -0.90 0.76 -13.58
N ARG A 22 0.02 -0.20 -13.67
CA ARG A 22 -0.23 -1.62 -13.40
C ARG A 22 -0.66 -1.89 -11.96
N TRP A 23 -0.04 -1.22 -10.99
CA TRP A 23 -0.40 -1.39 -9.58
C TRP A 23 -1.74 -0.75 -9.27
N ARG A 24 -2.01 0.44 -9.82
CA ARG A 24 -3.29 1.14 -9.62
C ARG A 24 -4.48 0.37 -10.18
N GLU A 25 -4.28 -0.42 -11.23
CA GLU A 25 -5.35 -1.28 -11.77
C GLU A 25 -5.46 -2.59 -11.00
N SER A 26 -4.33 -3.17 -10.57
CA SER A 26 -4.31 -4.51 -9.97
C SER A 26 -4.52 -4.50 -8.45
N TYR A 27 -4.17 -3.44 -7.72
CA TYR A 27 -4.20 -3.43 -6.25
C TYR A 27 -5.60 -3.67 -5.69
N LEU A 28 -6.64 -3.18 -6.39
CA LEU A 28 -8.05 -3.37 -6.01
C LEU A 28 -8.46 -4.86 -6.01
N THR A 29 -7.78 -5.69 -6.80
CA THR A 29 -8.05 -7.13 -6.92
C THR A 29 -7.20 -7.98 -5.98
N ARG A 30 -6.25 -7.36 -5.27
CA ARG A 30 -5.37 -8.08 -4.34
C ARG A 30 -6.14 -8.39 -3.05
N PRO A 31 -6.00 -9.59 -2.47
CA PRO A 31 -6.71 -9.95 -1.24
C PRO A 31 -6.36 -9.02 -0.07
N TYR A 32 -5.08 -8.63 0.04
CA TYR A 32 -4.64 -7.72 1.10
C TYR A 32 -5.29 -6.34 1.05
N TYR A 33 -5.72 -5.87 -0.13
CA TYR A 33 -6.43 -4.61 -0.25
C TYR A 33 -7.85 -4.73 0.30
N GLN A 34 -8.54 -5.81 -0.03
CA GLN A 34 -9.89 -6.07 0.47
C GLN A 34 -9.89 -6.22 1.99
N GLU A 35 -8.92 -6.96 2.54
CA GLU A 35 -8.73 -7.12 3.99
C GLU A 35 -8.39 -5.79 4.69
N ALA A 36 -7.53 -4.99 4.05
CA ALA A 36 -7.20 -3.66 4.55
C ALA A 36 -8.43 -2.77 4.58
N GLN A 37 -9.26 -2.80 3.54
CA GLN A 37 -10.49 -2.01 3.44
C GLN A 37 -11.54 -2.44 4.48
N LEU A 38 -11.61 -3.72 4.83
CA LEU A 38 -12.49 -4.22 5.90
C LEU A 38 -12.08 -3.72 7.28
N THR A 39 -10.78 -3.54 7.51
CA THR A 39 -10.24 -3.14 8.81
C THR A 39 -10.11 -1.61 8.95
N THR A 40 -9.75 -0.97 7.85
CA THR A 40 -9.55 0.47 7.71
C THR A 40 -10.36 0.90 6.49
N PRO A 41 -11.61 1.36 6.67
CA PRO A 41 -12.38 1.91 5.57
C PRO A 41 -11.76 3.22 5.08
N ASP A 42 -12.07 3.62 3.85
CA ASP A 42 -11.54 4.83 3.21
C ASP A 42 -10.01 4.77 2.96
N LEU A 43 -9.47 3.60 2.60
CA LEU A 43 -8.06 3.50 2.18
C LEU A 43 -7.92 3.92 0.71
N ASP A 44 -6.99 4.83 0.46
CA ASP A 44 -6.69 5.34 -0.88
C ASP A 44 -5.33 4.84 -1.37
N TYR A 45 -5.21 4.61 -2.68
CA TYR A 45 -3.92 4.24 -3.25
C TYR A 45 -2.86 5.31 -2.95
N ASP A 46 -3.18 6.57 -3.21
CA ASP A 46 -2.24 7.68 -3.10
C ASP A 46 -1.75 7.91 -1.66
N ARG A 47 -2.69 8.00 -0.73
CA ARG A 47 -2.40 8.32 0.67
C ARG A 47 -1.87 7.15 1.48
N ASP A 48 -2.34 5.94 1.19
CA ASP A 48 -2.13 4.78 2.05
C ASP A 48 -1.23 3.70 1.44
N PHE A 49 -1.30 3.47 0.13
CA PHE A 49 -0.54 2.40 -0.53
C PHE A 49 0.68 2.88 -1.31
N SER A 50 0.69 4.10 -1.84
CA SER A 50 1.77 4.66 -2.66
C SER A 50 3.10 4.60 -1.92
N ALA A 51 3.07 5.06 -0.66
CA ALA A 51 4.15 4.95 0.32
C ALA A 51 4.68 3.52 0.51
N ALA A 52 3.80 2.52 0.52
CA ALA A 52 4.17 1.12 0.73
C ALA A 52 4.87 0.55 -0.52
N TYR A 53 4.33 0.80 -1.70
CA TYR A 53 4.96 0.37 -2.95
C TYR A 53 6.31 1.06 -3.17
N GLU A 54 6.39 2.38 -2.93
CA GLU A 54 7.64 3.13 -3.03
C GLU A 54 8.69 2.58 -2.07
N LEU A 55 8.32 2.29 -0.82
CA LEU A 55 9.22 1.71 0.16
C LEU A 55 9.75 0.34 -0.30
N GLY A 56 8.90 -0.51 -0.90
CA GLY A 56 9.33 -1.81 -1.43
C GLY A 56 10.31 -1.68 -2.58
N HIS A 57 10.01 -0.84 -3.57
CA HIS A 57 10.92 -0.57 -4.68
C HIS A 57 12.26 0.01 -4.20
N ARG A 58 12.20 1.02 -3.32
CA ARG A 58 13.39 1.65 -2.75
C ARG A 58 14.21 0.62 -1.98
N ALA A 59 13.59 -0.17 -1.12
CA ALA A 59 14.31 -1.13 -0.32
C ALA A 59 14.94 -2.22 -1.20
N ARG A 60 14.27 -2.65 -2.26
CA ARG A 60 14.85 -3.58 -3.26
C ARG A 60 16.06 -2.98 -3.97
N SER A 61 16.00 -1.68 -4.31
CA SER A 61 17.12 -0.94 -4.93
C SER A 61 18.29 -0.68 -3.97
N GLU A 62 18.01 -0.43 -2.69
CA GLU A 62 19.00 -0.25 -1.63
C GLU A 62 19.64 -1.59 -1.19
N SER A 63 18.95 -2.69 -1.49
CA SER A 63 19.40 -4.04 -1.11
C SER A 63 20.41 -4.63 -2.08
N LYS A 64 21.19 -5.57 -1.57
CA LYS A 64 22.12 -6.32 -2.42
C LYS A 64 21.35 -7.37 -3.22
N GLU A 65 21.90 -7.73 -4.37
CA GLU A 65 21.41 -8.88 -5.13
C GLU A 65 21.43 -10.13 -4.24
N GLY A 66 20.30 -10.85 -4.19
CA GLY A 66 20.11 -12.00 -3.32
C GLY A 66 19.63 -11.69 -1.89
N THR A 67 19.45 -10.42 -1.50
CA THR A 67 18.76 -10.09 -0.25
C THR A 67 17.30 -10.51 -0.33
N GLN A 68 16.84 -11.22 0.70
CA GLN A 68 15.46 -11.66 0.84
C GLN A 68 14.64 -10.62 1.61
N PHE A 69 13.35 -10.51 1.29
CA PHE A 69 12.43 -9.62 2.00
C PHE A 69 12.41 -9.90 3.52
N GLU A 70 12.45 -11.16 3.92
CA GLU A 70 12.42 -11.60 5.33
C GLU A 70 13.59 -11.04 6.15
N ASP A 71 14.77 -10.88 5.55
CA ASP A 71 15.94 -10.31 6.20
C ASP A 71 15.76 -8.81 6.48
N MET A 72 15.03 -8.14 5.59
CA MET A 72 14.72 -6.72 5.68
C MET A 72 13.39 -6.40 6.35
N GLU A 73 12.55 -7.40 6.66
CA GLU A 73 11.18 -7.20 7.15
C GLU A 73 11.16 -6.30 8.40
N GLY A 74 12.07 -6.51 9.35
CA GLY A 74 12.17 -5.68 10.55
C GLY A 74 12.58 -4.24 10.27
N SER A 75 13.52 -4.02 9.33
CA SER A 75 13.93 -2.67 8.92
C SER A 75 12.83 -1.98 8.10
N LEU A 76 12.14 -2.73 7.24
CA LEU A 76 11.00 -2.26 6.46
C LEU A 76 9.84 -1.85 7.36
N GLN A 77 9.59 -2.59 8.45
CA GLN A 77 8.59 -2.23 9.43
C GLN A 77 8.89 -0.88 10.07
N GLN A 78 10.13 -0.67 10.51
CA GLN A 78 10.55 0.60 11.10
C GLN A 78 10.43 1.74 10.08
N LYS A 79 10.98 1.54 8.87
CA LYS A 79 10.88 2.52 7.78
C LYS A 79 9.43 2.84 7.41
N TRP A 80 8.56 1.83 7.40
CA TRP A 80 7.13 2.00 7.14
C TRP A 80 6.50 2.87 8.22
N GLU A 81 6.77 2.61 9.50
CA GLU A 81 6.22 3.43 10.58
C GLU A 81 6.72 4.89 10.53
N GLU A 82 7.93 5.13 10.01
CA GLU A 82 8.45 6.48 9.76
C GLU A 82 7.83 7.14 8.51
N LEU A 83 7.61 6.37 7.45
CA LEU A 83 7.21 6.86 6.12
C LEU A 83 5.70 6.96 5.94
N LYS A 84 4.92 6.09 6.62
CA LYS A 84 3.45 6.06 6.54
C LYS A 84 2.84 7.42 6.88
N ALA A 85 3.45 8.23 7.74
CA ALA A 85 2.96 9.54 8.17
C ALA A 85 1.45 9.53 8.50
N GLU A 86 0.60 9.99 7.56
CA GLU A 86 -0.86 10.06 7.69
C GLU A 86 -1.60 8.79 7.22
N SER A 87 -0.91 7.82 6.63
CA SER A 87 -1.50 6.55 6.21
C SER A 87 -2.08 5.80 7.42
N ARG A 88 -3.32 5.38 7.25
CA ARG A 88 -4.07 4.54 8.20
C ARG A 88 -3.84 3.06 7.94
N LEU A 89 -3.05 2.73 6.91
CA LEU A 89 -2.69 1.37 6.56
C LEU A 89 -1.85 0.73 7.68
N LYS A 90 -2.30 -0.43 8.13
CA LYS A 90 -1.58 -1.24 9.13
C LYS A 90 -0.38 -1.92 8.48
N TRP A 91 0.68 -2.12 9.27
CA TRP A 91 1.88 -2.84 8.83
C TRP A 91 1.58 -4.19 8.17
N GLU A 92 0.62 -4.96 8.69
CA GLU A 92 0.28 -6.28 8.15
C GLU A 92 -0.21 -6.24 6.69
N HIS A 93 -0.88 -5.17 6.29
CA HIS A 93 -1.31 -4.95 4.91
C HIS A 93 -0.22 -4.24 4.09
N ALA A 94 0.48 -3.29 4.71
CA ALA A 94 1.58 -2.56 4.08
C ALA A 94 2.72 -3.49 3.68
N LYS A 95 3.14 -4.42 4.56
CA LYS A 95 4.18 -5.42 4.26
C LYS A 95 3.84 -6.24 3.02
N GLN A 96 2.56 -6.52 2.80
CA GLN A 96 2.11 -7.30 1.66
C GLN A 96 2.27 -6.49 0.36
N ALA A 97 1.92 -5.21 0.38
CA ALA A 97 2.13 -4.29 -0.74
C ALA A 97 3.63 -4.03 -1.00
N ILE A 98 4.43 -3.80 0.05
CA ILE A 98 5.89 -3.62 -0.02
C ILE A 98 6.53 -4.88 -0.64
N LYS A 99 6.13 -6.07 -0.20
CA LYS A 99 6.65 -7.35 -0.72
C LYS A 99 6.30 -7.52 -2.19
N ASP A 100 5.08 -7.16 -2.59
CA ASP A 100 4.66 -7.19 -3.98
C ASP A 100 5.54 -6.27 -4.85
N ALA A 101 5.77 -5.04 -4.39
CA ALA A 101 6.65 -4.08 -5.07
C ALA A 101 8.11 -4.55 -5.16
N TRP A 102 8.57 -5.27 -4.12
CA TRP A 102 9.90 -5.85 -4.08
C TRP A 102 10.06 -7.01 -5.06
N ASP A 103 9.04 -7.87 -5.19
CA ASP A 103 9.07 -9.06 -6.07
C ASP A 103 8.97 -8.67 -7.56
N ASP A 104 8.30 -7.57 -7.87
CA ASP A 104 8.14 -7.07 -9.25
C ASP A 104 9.41 -6.40 -9.82
N MET A 105 10.45 -6.14 -9.01
CA MET A 105 11.71 -5.52 -9.43
C MET A 105 12.86 -6.52 -9.60
#